data_AF-A0A6M3ING3-F1
#
_entry.id   AF-A0A6M3ING3-F1
#
_cell.length_a   1.000
_cell.length_b   1.000
_cell.length_c   1.000
_cell.angle_alpha   90.00
_cell.angle_beta   90.00
_cell.angle_gamma   90.00
#
_symmetry.space_group_name_H-M   'P 1'
#
loop_
_entity.id
_entity.type
_entity.pdbx_description
1 polymer ?
#
loop_
_entity_poly.entity_id
_entity_poly.type
_entity_poly.pdbx_seq_one_letter_code
_entity_poly.pdbx_strand_id
1 'polypeptide(L)'
;MNKIISQNTVFPTRIKKQDFWAMPIITDYMSLKPKPEKDVLLILGDGFNLLQDIEEFYKIAQGIVEYDTMCVNYSALICPHPYQHFAAGDAHLPDMKAVAKQVPAGVLKHAWNPGCFDFDVRWIRNGRGGWTGTSTNLAFKIGLALDYTRIILAGCPMDNSGNWYKTQMPENDIKKNKDHRHHIWKWYEIATRPVGRFLRSMSGNTADLFGRPTREWLCHIPENPEKEN
;
A
#
# COMPACT_ATOMS: atom_id res chain seq x y z
N MET A 1 -19.55 -0.70 15.06
CA MET A 1 -18.15 -0.62 14.58
C MET A 1 -18.10 0.51 13.55
N ASN A 2 -17.48 1.63 13.90
CA ASN A 2 -17.47 2.86 13.10
C ASN A 2 -16.63 2.63 11.83
N LYS A 3 -17.28 2.59 10.67
CA LYS A 3 -16.59 2.50 9.38
C LYS A 3 -15.96 3.85 9.09
N ILE A 4 -14.68 3.90 8.74
CA ILE A 4 -13.95 5.16 8.46
C ILE A 4 -13.84 5.33 6.95
N ILE A 5 -14.22 6.51 6.44
CA ILE A 5 -14.02 6.95 5.05
C ILE A 5 -13.17 8.22 5.11
N SER A 6 -11.93 8.15 4.62
CA SER A 6 -11.03 9.31 4.56
C SER A 6 -11.32 10.18 3.33
N GLN A 7 -11.50 11.49 3.53
CA GLN A 7 -11.55 12.48 2.44
C GLN A 7 -10.20 13.16 2.18
N ASN A 8 -9.14 12.83 2.92
CA ASN A 8 -7.88 13.54 2.81
C ASN A 8 -6.84 12.74 2.01
N THR A 9 -6.63 13.27 0.80
CA THR A 9 -5.46 13.13 -0.09
C THR A 9 -5.39 11.94 -1.07
N VAL A 10 -6.32 11.93 -2.02
CA VAL A 10 -6.00 11.65 -3.44
C VAL A 10 -6.48 12.84 -4.28
N PHE A 11 -5.83 14.00 -4.11
CA PHE A 11 -6.07 15.32 -4.74
C PHE A 11 -7.52 15.89 -4.67
N PRO A 12 -7.69 17.21 -4.44
CA PRO A 12 -9.00 17.81 -4.25
C PRO A 12 -9.75 17.92 -5.57
N THR A 13 -10.96 17.35 -5.66
CA THR A 13 -12.01 17.94 -6.50
C THR A 13 -13.37 17.85 -5.81
N ARG A 14 -14.12 18.93 -6.00
CA ARG A 14 -15.45 19.25 -5.50
C ARG A 14 -16.44 18.07 -5.69
N ILE A 15 -16.92 17.49 -4.59
CA ILE A 15 -18.05 16.54 -4.62
C ILE A 15 -19.32 17.33 -4.92
N LYS A 16 -20.08 16.95 -5.96
CA LYS A 16 -21.38 17.57 -6.26
C LYS A 16 -22.47 16.75 -5.60
N LYS A 17 -23.54 17.41 -5.16
CA LYS A 17 -24.71 16.80 -4.49
C LYS A 17 -25.24 15.57 -5.24
N GLN A 18 -25.15 15.55 -6.56
CA GLN A 18 -25.57 14.46 -7.45
C GLN A 18 -24.69 13.19 -7.45
N ASP A 19 -23.58 13.15 -6.72
CA ASP A 19 -22.73 11.95 -6.53
C ASP A 19 -23.35 10.96 -5.49
N PHE A 20 -24.69 10.86 -5.50
CA PHE A 20 -25.64 10.38 -4.48
C PHE A 20 -25.57 8.88 -4.04
N TRP A 21 -24.39 8.26 -4.03
CA TRP A 21 -24.17 6.96 -3.37
C TRP A 21 -23.15 7.01 -2.22
N ALA A 22 -22.62 8.19 -1.89
CA ALA A 22 -21.84 8.40 -0.68
C ALA A 22 -22.77 8.55 0.54
N MET A 23 -23.01 7.45 1.25
CA MET A 23 -23.55 7.39 2.62
C MET A 23 -22.85 8.41 3.55
N PRO A 24 -23.50 8.86 4.66
CA PRO A 24 -23.15 10.08 5.37
C PRO A 24 -21.66 10.19 5.66
N ILE A 25 -21.12 11.32 5.20
CA ILE A 25 -19.74 11.77 5.37
C ILE A 25 -19.43 11.73 6.87
N ILE A 26 -18.58 10.78 7.25
CA ILE A 26 -18.17 10.55 8.63
C ILE A 26 -17.37 11.76 9.11
N THR A 27 -17.72 12.19 10.32
CA THR A 27 -17.05 13.16 11.18
C THR A 27 -15.56 12.85 11.34
N ASP A 28 -14.74 13.84 10.98
CA ASP A 28 -13.32 14.01 11.30
C ASP A 28 -12.42 12.74 11.24
N TYR A 29 -11.95 12.39 10.04
CA TYR A 29 -10.89 11.38 9.83
C TYR A 29 -9.66 11.64 10.71
N MET A 30 -9.31 12.89 11.00
CA MET A 30 -8.11 13.20 11.79
C MET A 30 -8.26 12.70 13.23
N SER A 31 -9.47 12.75 13.79
CA SER A 31 -9.76 12.22 15.13
C SER A 31 -9.78 10.68 15.21
N LEU A 32 -9.99 10.00 14.07
CA LEU A 32 -10.10 8.55 13.96
C LEU A 32 -8.90 7.89 13.28
N LYS A 33 -7.94 8.70 12.83
CA LYS A 33 -6.75 8.25 12.12
C LYS A 33 -5.96 7.31 13.03
N PRO A 34 -5.80 6.03 12.67
CA PRO A 34 -4.88 5.16 13.37
C PRO A 34 -3.50 5.81 13.30
N LYS A 35 -2.90 6.07 14.46
CA LYS A 35 -1.49 6.46 14.48
C LYS A 35 -0.67 5.23 14.13
N PRO A 36 0.35 5.37 13.27
CA PRO A 36 1.24 4.27 12.99
C PRO A 36 1.93 3.87 14.31
N GLU A 37 2.14 2.57 14.53
CA GLU A 37 2.86 2.12 15.73
C GLU A 37 4.34 2.49 15.58
N LYS A 38 4.85 2.51 14.35
CA LYS A 38 6.24 2.79 13.96
C LYS A 38 6.32 3.79 12.81
N ASP A 39 7.43 4.50 12.68
CA ASP A 39 7.62 5.46 11.57
C ASP A 39 7.82 4.79 10.20
N VAL A 40 8.26 3.54 10.21
CA VAL A 40 8.64 2.77 9.02
C VAL A 40 7.51 1.81 8.66
N LEU A 41 7.12 1.81 7.38
CA LEU A 41 6.17 0.86 6.81
C LEU A 41 6.86 -0.03 5.77
N LEU A 42 6.82 -1.34 5.99
CA LEU A 42 7.14 -2.34 4.96
C LEU A 42 5.86 -2.75 4.23
N ILE A 43 5.77 -2.45 2.93
CA ILE A 43 4.67 -2.88 2.07
C ILE A 43 5.08 -4.13 1.30
N LEU A 44 4.33 -5.21 1.50
CA LEU A 44 4.54 -6.48 0.81
C LEU A 44 3.58 -6.57 -0.38
N GLY A 45 4.12 -6.46 -1.60
CA GLY A 45 3.41 -6.68 -2.87
C GLY A 45 3.34 -8.17 -3.25
N ASP A 46 2.90 -8.47 -4.47
CA ASP A 46 2.76 -9.85 -4.96
C ASP A 46 3.82 -10.26 -5.99
N GLY A 47 4.83 -9.42 -6.23
CA GLY A 47 5.87 -9.65 -7.22
C GLY A 47 6.62 -10.96 -7.01
N PHE A 48 7.13 -11.54 -8.10
CA PHE A 48 7.81 -12.85 -8.08
C PHE A 48 8.96 -12.94 -7.07
N ASN A 49 9.65 -11.82 -6.86
CA ASN A 49 10.80 -11.69 -5.98
C ASN A 49 10.46 -11.32 -4.52
N LEU A 50 9.18 -11.35 -4.11
CA LEU A 50 8.75 -10.93 -2.77
C LEU A 50 9.57 -11.57 -1.64
N LEU A 51 9.75 -12.90 -1.67
CA LEU A 51 10.45 -13.61 -0.59
C LEU A 51 11.93 -13.21 -0.50
N GLN A 52 12.57 -13.04 -1.65
CA GLN A 52 13.95 -12.55 -1.72
C GLN A 52 14.04 -11.10 -1.20
N ASP A 53 13.11 -10.23 -1.58
CA ASP A 53 13.06 -8.85 -1.10
C ASP A 53 12.87 -8.79 0.43
N ILE A 54 12.05 -9.66 1.01
CA ILE A 54 11.86 -9.76 2.46
C ILE A 54 13.16 -10.18 3.16
N GLU A 55 13.83 -11.21 2.65
CA GLU A 55 15.10 -11.68 3.21
C GLU A 55 16.17 -10.59 3.20
N GLU A 56 16.32 -9.88 2.07
CA GLU A 56 17.25 -8.75 1.94
C GLU A 56 16.86 -7.59 2.86
N PHE A 57 15.57 -7.33 3.04
CA PHE A 57 15.11 -6.30 3.96
C PHE A 57 15.49 -6.63 5.41
N TYR A 58 15.34 -7.89 5.86
CA TYR A 58 15.75 -8.28 7.21
C TYR A 58 17.25 -8.07 7.45
N LYS A 59 18.10 -8.35 6.45
CA LYS A 59 19.54 -8.12 6.55
C LYS A 59 19.89 -6.65 6.85
N ILE A 60 19.07 -5.70 6.41
CA ILE A 60 19.32 -4.26 6.64
C ILE A 60 18.48 -3.66 7.78
N ALA A 61 17.35 -4.25 8.15
CA ALA A 61 16.46 -3.71 9.18
C ALA A 61 16.69 -4.31 10.57
N GLN A 62 17.17 -5.56 10.65
CA GLN A 62 17.30 -6.29 11.89
C GLN A 62 18.18 -5.56 12.91
N GLY A 63 17.61 -5.30 14.10
CA GLY A 63 18.28 -4.63 15.20
C GLY A 63 18.52 -3.13 14.98
N ILE A 64 18.01 -2.55 13.89
CA ILE A 64 18.19 -1.15 13.53
C ILE A 64 16.90 -0.36 13.70
N VAL A 65 15.81 -0.87 13.15
CA VAL A 65 14.55 -0.16 13.12
C VAL A 65 13.39 -1.11 13.34
N GLU A 66 12.41 -0.66 14.12
CA GLU A 66 11.12 -1.30 14.21
C GLU A 66 10.22 -0.76 13.09
N TYR A 67 9.38 -1.61 12.52
CA TYR A 67 8.53 -1.26 11.39
C TYR A 67 7.17 -1.93 11.51
N ASP A 68 6.16 -1.27 10.94
CA ASP A 68 4.87 -1.87 10.67
C ASP A 68 4.89 -2.56 9.31
N THR A 69 3.99 -3.52 9.12
CA THR A 69 3.82 -4.21 7.84
C THR A 69 2.42 -4.02 7.28
N MET A 70 2.37 -3.74 5.96
CA MET A 70 1.14 -3.78 5.17
C MET A 70 1.23 -4.84 4.09
N CYS A 71 0.45 -5.90 4.24
CA CYS A 71 0.32 -6.93 3.22
C CYS A 71 -0.67 -6.48 2.14
N VAL A 72 -0.31 -6.67 0.88
CA VAL A 72 -1.15 -6.37 -0.29
C VAL A 72 -1.63 -7.68 -0.91
N ASN A 73 -2.96 -7.82 -1.09
CA ASN A 73 -3.59 -8.99 -1.69
C ASN A 73 -3.04 -10.33 -1.14
N TYR A 74 -2.45 -11.20 -1.98
CA TYR A 74 -2.04 -12.56 -1.62
C TYR A 74 -0.80 -12.61 -0.73
N SER A 75 0.03 -11.56 -0.69
CA SER A 75 1.16 -11.49 0.25
C SER A 75 0.76 -11.72 1.71
N ALA A 76 -0.49 -11.43 2.08
CA ALA A 76 -1.02 -11.68 3.42
C ALA A 76 -1.01 -13.16 3.84
N LEU A 77 -1.01 -14.08 2.87
CA LEU A 77 -1.00 -15.53 3.11
C LEU A 77 0.42 -16.09 3.36
N ILE A 78 1.46 -15.32 3.01
CA ILE A 78 2.86 -15.77 3.07
C ILE A 78 3.76 -14.82 3.86
N CYS A 79 3.17 -13.80 4.51
CA CYS A 79 3.91 -12.90 5.39
C CYS A 79 4.47 -13.70 6.58
N PRO A 80 5.80 -13.73 6.80
CA PRO A 80 6.41 -14.61 7.79
C PRO A 80 6.38 -14.03 9.22
N HIS A 81 5.79 -12.85 9.43
CA HIS A 81 5.68 -12.18 10.72
C HIS A 81 4.33 -11.48 10.88
N PRO A 82 3.98 -11.01 12.11
CA PRO A 82 2.80 -10.17 12.31
C PRO A 82 2.80 -8.93 11.41
N TYR A 83 1.60 -8.46 11.08
CA TYR A 83 1.39 -7.26 10.28
C TYR A 83 0.16 -6.50 10.77
N GLN A 84 0.18 -5.18 10.63
CA GLN A 84 -0.84 -4.26 11.15
C GLN A 84 -1.91 -3.97 10.11
N HIS A 85 -1.55 -4.04 8.83
CA HIS A 85 -2.41 -3.62 7.74
C HIS A 85 -2.56 -4.67 6.64
N PHE A 86 -3.76 -4.72 6.08
CA PHE A 86 -4.06 -5.46 4.86
C PHE A 86 -4.68 -4.50 3.83
N ALA A 87 -4.15 -4.46 2.61
CA ALA A 87 -4.68 -3.61 1.54
C ALA A 87 -5.05 -4.42 0.29
N ALA A 88 -6.25 -4.19 -0.24
CA ALA A 88 -6.71 -4.82 -1.47
C ALA A 88 -7.31 -3.77 -2.43
N GLY A 89 -6.70 -3.63 -3.61
CA GLY A 89 -7.21 -2.78 -4.69
C GLY A 89 -8.45 -3.37 -5.36
N ASP A 90 -8.50 -4.69 -5.48
CA ASP A 90 -9.58 -5.45 -6.11
C ASP A 90 -10.47 -6.14 -5.05
N ALA A 91 -10.67 -5.49 -3.90
CA ALA A 91 -11.36 -6.04 -2.72
C ALA A 91 -12.80 -6.57 -2.96
N HIS A 92 -13.40 -6.24 -4.10
CA HIS A 92 -14.71 -6.73 -4.51
C HIS A 92 -14.67 -8.14 -5.09
N LEU A 93 -13.51 -8.60 -5.56
CA LEU A 93 -13.34 -9.92 -6.16
C LEU A 93 -13.45 -11.04 -5.10
N PRO A 94 -14.02 -12.22 -5.45
CA PRO A 94 -14.23 -13.32 -4.51
C PRO A 94 -12.95 -13.81 -3.82
N ASP A 95 -11.84 -13.84 -4.54
CA ASP A 95 -10.55 -14.26 -4.03
C ASP A 95 -10.00 -13.29 -2.97
N MET A 96 -10.09 -11.99 -3.21
CA MET A 96 -9.70 -10.96 -2.24
C MET A 96 -10.57 -11.00 -0.98
N LYS A 97 -11.86 -11.33 -1.12
CA LYS A 97 -12.73 -11.58 0.03
C LYS A 97 -12.31 -12.84 0.80
N ALA A 98 -11.86 -13.89 0.11
CA ALA A 98 -11.37 -15.10 0.74
C ALA A 98 -10.06 -14.86 1.50
N VAL A 99 -9.14 -14.05 0.96
CA VAL A 99 -7.93 -13.62 1.68
C VAL A 99 -8.30 -12.77 2.89
N ALA A 100 -9.19 -11.78 2.74
CA ALA A 100 -9.60 -10.88 3.83
C ALA A 100 -10.25 -11.61 5.02
N LYS A 101 -10.86 -12.79 4.80
CA LYS A 101 -11.40 -13.64 5.86
C LYS A 101 -10.33 -14.40 6.66
N GLN A 102 -9.15 -14.60 6.07
CA GLN A 102 -8.02 -15.30 6.69
C GLN A 102 -7.07 -14.33 7.40
N VAL A 103 -7.19 -13.03 7.13
CA VAL A 103 -6.43 -11.98 7.82
C VAL A 103 -6.70 -12.05 9.33
N PRO A 104 -5.67 -12.04 10.18
CA PRO A 104 -5.83 -12.13 11.63
C PRO A 104 -6.74 -11.05 12.21
N ALA A 105 -7.41 -11.38 13.32
CA ALA A 105 -8.17 -10.39 14.07
C ALA A 105 -7.24 -9.27 14.57
N GLY A 106 -7.71 -8.01 14.48
CA GLY A 106 -6.93 -6.83 14.86
C GLY A 106 -6.17 -6.17 13.72
N VAL A 107 -5.95 -6.87 12.60
CA VAL A 107 -5.38 -6.25 11.39
C VAL A 107 -6.39 -5.31 10.74
N LEU A 108 -5.95 -4.09 10.42
CA LEU A 108 -6.78 -3.09 9.76
C LEU A 108 -6.87 -3.37 8.26
N LYS A 109 -8.07 -3.63 7.76
CA LYS A 109 -8.32 -3.96 6.36
C LYS A 109 -8.72 -2.71 5.59
N HIS A 110 -7.96 -2.42 4.54
CA HIS A 110 -8.14 -1.31 3.63
C HIS A 110 -8.59 -1.79 2.25
N ALA A 111 -9.72 -1.27 1.78
CA ALA A 111 -10.21 -1.54 0.43
C ALA A 111 -10.27 -0.27 -0.41
N TRP A 112 -9.95 -0.42 -1.68
CA TRP A 112 -10.51 0.45 -2.69
C TRP A 112 -11.88 -0.09 -3.12
N ASN A 113 -12.90 0.77 -3.20
CA ASN A 113 -14.29 0.53 -3.67
C ASN A 113 -15.37 0.62 -2.56
N PRO A 114 -16.46 1.39 -2.76
CA PRO A 114 -17.59 1.47 -1.82
C PRO A 114 -18.28 0.13 -1.52
N GLY A 115 -18.23 -0.86 -2.42
CA GLY A 115 -18.90 -2.16 -2.29
C GLY A 115 -18.23 -3.21 -1.39
N CYS A 116 -17.09 -2.88 -0.78
CA CYS A 116 -16.32 -3.82 0.04
C CYS A 116 -16.69 -3.68 1.52
N PHE A 117 -17.83 -4.25 1.93
CA PHE A 117 -18.40 -4.04 3.27
C PHE A 117 -17.64 -4.75 4.41
N ASP A 118 -16.80 -5.74 4.09
CA ASP A 118 -16.04 -6.56 5.04
C ASP A 118 -14.67 -5.94 5.41
N PHE A 119 -14.42 -4.71 4.97
CA PHE A 119 -13.20 -3.94 5.22
C PHE A 119 -13.48 -2.80 6.20
N ASP A 120 -12.47 -2.47 7.01
CA ASP A 120 -12.58 -1.48 8.09
C ASP A 120 -12.49 -0.05 7.54
N VAL A 121 -11.59 0.16 6.57
CA VAL A 121 -11.35 1.44 5.92
C VAL A 121 -11.61 1.32 4.43
N ARG A 122 -12.44 2.24 3.91
CA ARG A 122 -12.74 2.32 2.48
C ARG A 122 -12.18 3.61 1.89
N TRP A 123 -11.29 3.44 0.91
CA TRP A 123 -10.68 4.53 0.16
C TRP A 123 -11.52 4.80 -1.09
N ILE A 124 -11.93 6.06 -1.25
CA ILE A 124 -12.80 6.50 -2.34
C ILE A 124 -12.11 7.61 -3.12
N ARG A 125 -12.20 7.57 -4.45
CA ARG A 125 -11.73 8.68 -5.30
C ARG A 125 -12.71 9.83 -5.25
N ASN A 126 -12.20 11.05 -5.22
CA ASN A 126 -12.97 12.21 -5.62
C ASN A 126 -13.04 12.26 -7.16
N GLY A 127 -14.25 12.17 -7.74
CA GLY A 127 -14.50 12.40 -9.17
C GLY A 127 -14.82 11.15 -10.03
N ARG A 128 -15.02 11.38 -11.34
CA ARG A 128 -15.33 10.34 -12.33
C ARG A 128 -14.05 9.63 -12.78
N GLY A 129 -13.91 8.35 -12.46
CA GLY A 129 -12.85 7.48 -12.97
C GLY A 129 -12.52 6.35 -12.00
N GLY A 130 -12.35 5.13 -12.54
CA GLY A 130 -11.89 3.99 -11.77
C GLY A 130 -10.50 4.21 -11.14
N TRP A 131 -10.09 3.29 -10.29
CA TRP A 131 -8.72 3.25 -9.80
C TRP A 131 -7.75 2.94 -10.93
N THR A 132 -6.59 3.59 -10.90
CA THR A 132 -5.51 3.37 -11.85
C THR A 132 -4.20 3.17 -11.09
N GLY A 133 -3.50 2.08 -11.37
CA GLY A 133 -2.23 1.73 -10.72
C GLY A 133 -2.21 0.27 -10.26
N THR A 134 -1.25 -0.05 -9.40
CA THR A 134 -1.13 -1.37 -8.77
C THR A 134 -1.63 -1.34 -7.33
N SER A 135 -2.03 -2.48 -6.75
CA SER A 135 -2.49 -2.53 -5.35
C SER A 135 -1.43 -1.99 -4.38
N THR A 136 -0.15 -2.15 -4.70
CA THR A 136 0.96 -1.52 -3.96
C THR A 136 0.95 0.00 -4.05
N ASN A 137 0.52 0.60 -5.17
CA ASN A 137 0.34 2.05 -5.28
C ASN A 137 -0.79 2.56 -4.37
N LEU A 138 -1.85 1.78 -4.18
CA LEU A 138 -2.87 2.06 -3.17
C LEU A 138 -2.26 1.99 -1.77
N ALA A 139 -1.56 0.90 -1.44
CA ALA A 139 -0.91 0.71 -0.15
C ALA A 139 0.07 1.85 0.20
N PHE A 140 0.86 2.33 -0.76
CA PHE A 140 1.73 3.49 -0.56
C PHE A 140 0.95 4.75 -0.16
N LYS A 141 -0.16 5.03 -0.85
CA LYS A 141 -1.02 6.19 -0.52
C LYS A 141 -1.68 6.05 0.85
N ILE A 142 -2.05 4.83 1.23
CA ILE A 142 -2.53 4.53 2.59
C ILE A 142 -1.42 4.83 3.60
N GLY A 143 -0.19 4.39 3.34
CA GLY A 143 0.96 4.68 4.18
C GLY A 143 1.15 6.18 4.42
N LEU A 144 1.13 6.98 3.35
CA LEU A 144 1.18 8.44 3.47
C LEU A 144 -0.01 9.00 4.27
N ALA A 145 -1.22 8.51 4.01
CA ALA A 145 -2.42 8.94 4.71
C ALA A 145 -2.45 8.54 6.20
N LEU A 146 -1.58 7.62 6.61
CA LEU A 146 -1.33 7.17 7.98
C LEU A 146 -0.07 7.83 8.60
N ASP A 147 0.53 8.82 7.94
CA ASP A 147 1.75 9.53 8.41
C ASP A 147 3.02 8.69 8.52
N TYR A 148 3.11 7.55 7.81
CA TYR A 148 4.39 6.86 7.69
C TYR A 148 5.40 7.75 6.96
N THR A 149 6.57 7.93 7.56
CA THR A 149 7.63 8.83 7.04
C THR A 149 8.67 8.08 6.22
N ARG A 150 8.72 6.74 6.34
CA ARG A 150 9.62 5.87 5.58
C ARG A 150 8.85 4.65 5.11
N ILE A 151 8.68 4.51 3.80
CA ILE A 151 7.90 3.43 3.18
C ILE A 151 8.83 2.60 2.29
N ILE A 152 8.86 1.30 2.51
CA ILE A 152 9.65 0.34 1.72
C ILE A 152 8.71 -0.56 0.95
N LEU A 153 9.00 -0.75 -0.34
CA LEU A 153 8.32 -1.72 -1.18
C LEU A 153 9.15 -3.01 -1.28
N ALA A 154 8.54 -4.14 -0.95
CA ALA A 154 9.03 -5.48 -1.25
C ALA A 154 8.04 -6.19 -2.19
N GLY A 155 8.52 -6.95 -3.18
CA GLY A 155 7.66 -7.63 -4.14
C GLY A 155 6.85 -6.66 -5.02
N CYS A 156 7.42 -5.51 -5.37
CA CYS A 156 6.82 -4.57 -6.32
C CYS A 156 7.83 -4.11 -7.39
N PRO A 157 8.47 -5.05 -8.12
CA PRO A 157 9.60 -4.71 -8.98
C PRO A 157 9.18 -3.94 -10.25
N MET A 158 7.92 -4.09 -10.70
CA MET A 158 7.39 -3.44 -11.91
C MET A 158 8.21 -3.75 -13.19
N ASP A 159 8.84 -4.92 -13.25
CA ASP A 159 9.77 -5.38 -14.29
C ASP A 159 9.22 -6.53 -15.16
N ASN A 160 7.91 -6.77 -15.08
CA ASN A 160 7.22 -7.88 -15.76
C ASN A 160 7.68 -9.30 -15.35
N SER A 161 8.38 -9.46 -14.22
CA SER A 161 8.68 -10.78 -13.64
C SER A 161 7.42 -11.58 -13.24
N GLY A 162 6.28 -10.91 -13.10
CA GLY A 162 5.00 -11.51 -12.73
C GLY A 162 4.83 -11.64 -11.21
N ASN A 163 3.87 -12.45 -10.78
CA ASN A 163 3.59 -12.69 -9.36
C ASN A 163 4.22 -14.01 -8.89
N TRP A 164 4.58 -14.11 -7.61
CA TRP A 164 5.19 -15.32 -7.03
C TRP A 164 4.28 -16.55 -7.13
N TYR A 165 2.96 -16.36 -7.07
CA TYR A 165 1.98 -17.44 -7.15
C TYR A 165 1.69 -17.90 -8.57
N LYS A 166 2.30 -17.32 -9.61
CA LYS A 166 2.04 -17.70 -11.02
C LYS A 166 2.32 -19.18 -11.30
N THR A 167 3.35 -19.73 -10.67
CA THR A 167 3.71 -21.15 -10.81
C THR A 167 2.80 -22.07 -9.99
N GLN A 168 2.29 -21.56 -8.86
CA GLN A 168 1.49 -22.33 -7.91
C GLN A 168 -0.01 -22.30 -8.22
N MET A 169 -0.46 -21.25 -8.90
CA MET A 169 -1.86 -21.01 -9.26
C MET A 169 -1.99 -20.65 -10.75
N PRO A 170 -1.54 -21.53 -11.68
CA PRO A 170 -1.45 -21.20 -13.10
C PRO A 170 -2.81 -20.91 -13.75
N GLU A 171 -3.90 -21.41 -13.17
CA GLU A 171 -5.27 -21.20 -13.65
C GLU A 171 -5.94 -19.95 -13.07
N ASN A 172 -5.45 -19.43 -11.93
CA ASN A 172 -5.98 -18.24 -11.26
C ASN A 172 -5.16 -16.97 -11.54
N ASP A 173 -4.15 -17.06 -12.41
CA ASP A 173 -3.43 -15.87 -12.86
C ASP A 173 -4.24 -15.10 -13.90
N ILE A 174 -5.29 -14.40 -13.44
CA ILE A 174 -6.08 -13.42 -14.22
C ILE A 174 -5.16 -12.33 -14.82
N LYS A 175 -3.91 -12.23 -14.35
CA LYS A 175 -2.89 -11.27 -14.78
C LYS A 175 -1.78 -11.91 -15.63
N LYS A 176 -1.91 -13.17 -16.07
CA LYS A 176 -0.89 -13.93 -16.83
C LYS A 176 -0.35 -13.18 -18.05
N ASN A 177 -1.19 -12.34 -18.66
CA ASN A 177 -0.89 -11.53 -19.84
C ASN A 177 -0.92 -10.01 -19.57
N LYS A 178 -1.01 -9.56 -18.31
CA LYS A 178 -1.02 -8.13 -18.00
C LYS A 178 0.40 -7.59 -18.08
N ASP A 179 0.61 -6.69 -19.03
CA ASP A 179 1.83 -5.90 -19.10
C ASP A 179 1.82 -4.83 -18.01
N HIS A 180 2.61 -5.06 -16.96
CA HIS A 180 2.70 -4.16 -15.82
C HIS A 180 3.47 -2.87 -16.16
N ARG A 181 4.13 -2.78 -17.33
CA ARG A 181 4.76 -1.54 -17.81
C ARG A 181 3.75 -0.41 -17.96
N HIS A 182 2.49 -0.71 -18.28
CA HIS A 182 1.44 0.32 -18.33
C HIS A 182 1.11 0.95 -16.98
N HIS A 183 1.66 0.46 -15.87
CA HIS A 183 1.53 1.09 -14.56
C HIS A 183 2.82 1.79 -14.10
N ILE A 184 3.96 1.64 -14.80
CA ILE A 184 5.23 2.26 -14.38
C ILE A 184 5.14 3.78 -14.38
N TRP A 185 4.39 4.38 -15.31
CA TRP A 185 4.23 5.84 -15.38
C TRP A 185 3.64 6.44 -14.09
N LYS A 186 2.82 5.68 -13.35
CA LYS A 186 2.30 6.10 -12.04
C LYS A 186 3.39 6.16 -10.97
N TRP A 187 4.39 5.30 -11.07
CA TRP A 187 5.56 5.34 -10.19
C TRP A 187 6.51 6.48 -10.58
N TYR A 188 6.70 6.75 -11.88
CA TYR A 188 7.38 7.97 -12.35
C TYR A 188 6.71 9.26 -11.85
N GLU A 189 5.38 9.32 -11.87
CA GLU A 189 4.61 10.45 -11.32
C GLU A 189 4.89 10.67 -9.82
N ILE A 190 5.14 9.60 -9.06
CA ILE A 190 5.49 9.69 -7.63
C ILE A 190 6.97 10.10 -7.46
N ALA A 191 7.88 9.51 -8.25
CA ALA A 191 9.32 9.77 -8.17
C ALA A 191 9.68 11.23 -8.45
N THR A 192 8.90 11.89 -9.30
CA THR A 192 9.08 13.30 -9.67
C THR A 192 8.44 14.29 -8.69
N ARG A 193 7.82 13.82 -7.61
CA ARG A 193 7.16 14.65 -6.58
C ARG A 193 7.92 14.62 -5.26
N PRO A 194 7.78 15.64 -4.41
CA PRO A 194 8.41 15.65 -3.08
C PRO A 194 8.07 14.41 -2.23
N VAL A 195 6.86 13.85 -2.38
CA VAL A 195 6.45 12.63 -1.66
C VAL A 195 7.27 11.38 -2.04
N GLY A 196 7.93 11.37 -3.20
CA GLY A 196 8.79 10.27 -3.63
C GLY A 196 10.00 10.06 -2.70
N ARG A 197 10.41 11.09 -1.94
CA ARG A 197 11.55 11.00 -1.00
C ARG A 197 11.32 10.00 0.13
N PHE A 198 10.05 9.76 0.50
CA PHE A 198 9.66 8.85 1.58
C PHE A 198 9.64 7.38 1.15
N LEU A 199 9.81 7.10 -0.14
CA LEU A 199 9.66 5.78 -0.71
C LEU A 199 11.01 5.19 -1.10
N ARG A 200 11.22 3.91 -0.79
CA ARG A 200 12.30 3.06 -1.32
C ARG A 200 11.73 1.74 -1.80
N SER A 201 12.45 1.04 -2.67
CA SER A 201 12.06 -0.29 -3.12
C SER A 201 13.23 -1.25 -3.05
N MET A 202 12.97 -2.49 -2.65
CA MET A 202 14.00 -3.52 -2.56
C MET A 202 14.54 -3.93 -3.95
N SER A 203 13.76 -3.73 -5.02
CA SER A 203 14.02 -4.39 -6.31
C SER A 203 13.37 -3.74 -7.54
N GLY A 204 13.84 -4.19 -8.72
CA GLY A 204 13.27 -3.89 -10.04
C GLY A 204 13.27 -2.42 -10.45
N ASN A 205 12.44 -2.09 -11.42
CA ASN A 205 12.25 -0.74 -11.95
C ASN A 205 11.83 0.27 -10.86
N THR A 206 11.15 -0.16 -9.80
CA THR A 206 10.84 0.73 -8.68
C THR A 206 12.07 1.04 -7.82
N ALA A 207 13.01 0.12 -7.66
CA ALA A 207 14.29 0.42 -7.01
C ALA A 207 15.13 1.37 -7.86
N ASP A 208 15.09 1.25 -9.19
CA ASP A 208 15.78 2.20 -10.09
C ASP A 208 15.20 3.61 -9.96
N LEU A 209 13.88 3.73 -9.77
CA LEU A 209 13.19 5.02 -9.61
C LEU A 209 13.42 5.69 -8.24
N PHE A 210 13.38 4.90 -7.16
CA PHE A 210 13.32 5.44 -5.80
C PHE A 210 14.63 5.24 -5.02
N GLY A 211 15.53 4.40 -5.52
CA GLY A 211 16.66 3.87 -4.78
C GLY A 211 16.25 2.68 -3.89
N ARG A 212 17.27 1.91 -3.48
CA ARG A 212 17.13 0.85 -2.48
C ARG A 212 17.21 1.43 -1.06
N PRO A 213 16.49 0.85 -0.08
CA PRO A 213 16.70 1.22 1.31
C PRO A 213 18.10 0.76 1.75
N THR A 214 18.79 1.60 2.51
CA THR A 214 20.06 1.27 3.16
C THR A 214 19.90 1.36 4.67
N ARG A 215 20.86 0.83 5.43
CA ARG A 215 20.87 0.94 6.90
C ARG A 215 20.85 2.40 7.33
N GLU A 216 21.63 3.26 6.67
CA GLU A 216 21.72 4.69 6.95
C GLU A 216 20.38 5.39 6.71
N TRP A 217 19.70 5.07 5.60
CA TRP A 217 18.38 5.62 5.30
C TRP A 217 17.32 5.18 6.32
N LEU A 218 17.37 3.94 6.79
CA LEU A 218 16.47 3.41 7.83
C LEU A 218 16.73 4.07 9.19
N CYS A 219 17.98 4.40 9.53
CA CYS A 219 18.33 5.11 10.76
C CYS A 219 17.95 6.60 10.75
N HIS A 220 17.83 7.20 9.57
CA HIS A 220 17.68 8.66 9.45
C HIS A 220 16.36 9.14 10.06
N ILE A 221 16.44 9.84 11.20
CA ILE A 221 15.30 10.55 11.79
C ILE A 221 14.95 11.69 10.82
N PRO A 222 13.73 11.74 10.25
CA PRO A 222 13.33 12.82 9.37
C PRO A 222 13.55 14.17 10.06
N GLU A 223 14.13 15.13 9.34
CA GLU A 223 14.24 16.51 9.82
C GLU A 223 12.86 17.01 10.24
N ASN A 224 12.73 17.42 11.50
CA ASN A 224 11.45 17.84 12.05
C ASN A 224 11.07 19.18 11.39
N PRO A 225 9.99 19.26 10.59
CA PRO A 225 9.63 20.48 9.84
C PRO A 225 9.32 21.67 10.75
N GLU A 226 9.07 21.43 12.04
CA GLU A 226 8.85 22.48 13.04
C GLU A 226 10.12 23.26 13.42
N LYS A 227 11.31 22.83 13.00
CA LYS A 227 12.58 23.53 13.29
C LYS A 227 12.97 24.59 12.26
N GLU A 228 12.19 24.79 11.21
CA GLU A 228 12.46 25.78 10.15
C GLU A 228 11.59 27.07 10.24
N ASN A 229 10.86 27.29 11.33
CA ASN A 229 10.13 28.55 11.57
C ASN A 229 10.69 29.35 12.76
#